data_AF-A0A2P1G477-F1
#
_entry.id   AF-A0A2P1G477-F1
#
_cell.length_a   1.000
_cell.length_b   1.000
_cell.length_c   1.000
_cell.angle_alpha   90.00
_cell.angle_beta   90.00
_cell.angle_gamma   90.00
#
_symmetry.space_group_name_H-M   'P 1'
#
loop_
_entity.id
_entity.type
_entity.pdbx_description
1 polymer ?
#
loop_
_entity_poly.entity_id
_entity_poly.type
_entity_poly.pdbx_seq_one_letter_code
_entity_poly.pdbx_strand_id
1 'polypeptide(L)'
;MLAQYYKPSEAEVKKYLNNWDSLENYVLQESALDKLFFNTYQNNKDINDILIKAAALNDFYSTNIFSIFPVAKHILNLNIDERLKNKDTILVNDIAKVEINGKVKNFYSFATKYCSHHYPLDYPIYDSYVEKVLILLNKRDAFSKFKKEDLKDYTKFKRVVIDFRAFYNLNQFTLKDIDRYIWQLGKEYFPRKY
;
A
#
# COMPACT_ATOMS: atom_id res chain seq x y z
N MET A 1 12.44 -2.48 -23.90
CA MET A 1 13.43 -3.57 -24.08
C MET A 1 14.01 -4.09 -22.76
N LEU A 2 14.19 -3.28 -21.70
CA LEU A 2 14.70 -3.77 -20.40
C LEU A 2 13.72 -4.70 -19.63
N ALA A 3 12.40 -4.46 -19.74
CA ALA A 3 11.39 -5.19 -18.96
C ALA A 3 11.31 -6.70 -19.27
N GLN A 4 11.76 -7.11 -20.46
CA GLN A 4 11.68 -8.50 -20.90
C GLN A 4 12.69 -9.40 -20.16
N TYR A 5 13.83 -8.85 -19.74
CA TYR A 5 14.93 -9.58 -19.11
C TYR A 5 14.99 -9.42 -17.58
N TYR A 6 14.25 -8.47 -17.02
CA TYR A 6 14.27 -8.20 -15.59
C TYR A 6 13.66 -9.35 -14.77
N LYS A 7 14.44 -10.03 -13.94
CA LYS A 7 13.94 -11.13 -13.10
C LYS A 7 14.04 -10.76 -11.62
N PRO A 8 12.90 -10.68 -10.89
CA PRO A 8 12.94 -10.57 -9.44
C PRO A 8 13.78 -11.69 -8.82
N SER A 9 14.63 -11.30 -7.89
CA SER A 9 15.55 -12.19 -7.19
C SER A 9 15.94 -11.55 -5.86
N GLU A 10 16.51 -12.35 -4.96
CA GLU A 10 17.00 -11.84 -3.67
C GLU A 10 18.02 -10.70 -3.84
N ALA A 11 18.94 -10.83 -4.81
CA ALA A 11 19.94 -9.81 -5.08
C ALA A 11 19.31 -8.49 -5.54
N GLU A 12 18.28 -8.56 -6.39
CA GLU A 12 17.54 -7.38 -6.84
C GLU A 12 16.76 -6.72 -5.71
N VAL A 13 16.06 -7.50 -4.87
CA VAL A 13 15.36 -6.94 -3.70
C VAL A 13 16.36 -6.21 -2.79
N LYS A 14 17.48 -6.85 -2.44
CA LYS A 14 18.53 -6.24 -1.61
C LYS A 14 19.10 -4.96 -2.22
N LYS A 15 19.33 -4.95 -3.54
CA LYS A 15 19.78 -3.75 -4.26
C LYS A 15 18.81 -2.58 -4.09
N TYR A 16 17.51 -2.78 -4.31
CA TYR A 16 16.53 -1.71 -4.14
C TYR A 16 16.31 -1.34 -2.67
N LEU A 17 16.40 -2.28 -1.73
CA LEU A 17 16.35 -1.95 -0.31
C LEU A 17 17.54 -1.10 0.13
N ASN A 18 18.75 -1.38 -0.37
CA ASN A 18 19.91 -0.52 -0.10
C ASN A 18 19.75 0.87 -0.73
N ASN A 19 19.15 0.95 -1.92
CA ASN A 19 18.85 2.23 -2.56
C ASN A 19 17.79 3.03 -1.79
N TRP A 20 16.86 2.36 -1.10
CA TRP A 20 15.82 3.01 -0.31
C TRP A 20 16.41 3.98 0.72
N ASP A 21 17.51 3.62 1.37
CA ASP A 21 18.15 4.44 2.39
C ASP A 21 18.75 5.74 1.84
N SER A 22 19.00 5.80 0.51
CA SER A 22 19.44 7.03 -0.17
C SER A 22 18.29 7.99 -0.52
N LEU A 23 17.04 7.55 -0.39
CA LEU A 23 15.83 8.31 -0.72
C LEU A 23 15.35 9.12 0.49
N GLU A 24 16.18 10.07 0.94
CA GLU A 24 16.03 10.79 2.22
C GLU A 24 14.60 11.29 2.49
N ASN A 25 13.98 11.94 1.50
CA ASN A 25 12.63 12.49 1.64
C ASN A 25 11.58 11.39 1.94
N TYR A 26 11.68 10.24 1.28
CA TYR A 26 10.76 9.12 1.48
C TYR A 26 11.02 8.41 2.81
N VAL A 27 12.29 8.26 3.20
CA VAL A 27 12.69 7.68 4.49
C VAL A 27 12.17 8.53 5.66
N LEU A 28 12.34 9.85 5.59
CA LEU A 28 11.88 10.77 6.65
C LEU A 28 10.35 10.83 6.74
N GLN A 29 9.65 10.83 5.60
CA GLN A 29 8.17 10.79 5.59
C GLN A 29 7.64 9.47 6.19
N GLU A 30 8.22 8.33 5.82
CA GLU A 30 7.87 7.04 6.43
C GLU A 30 8.15 7.02 7.93
N SER A 31 9.32 7.51 8.36
CA SER A 31 9.68 7.57 9.79
C SER A 31 8.73 8.48 10.59
N ALA A 32 8.32 9.61 10.02
CA ALA A 32 7.35 10.50 10.62
C ALA A 32 5.95 9.84 10.75
N LEU A 33 5.52 9.07 9.75
CA LEU A 33 4.29 8.29 9.83
C LEU A 33 4.40 7.14 10.83
N ASP A 34 5.51 6.39 10.85
CA ASP A 34 5.75 5.33 11.81
C ASP A 34 5.66 5.90 13.25
N LYS A 35 6.25 7.07 13.52
CA LYS A 35 6.08 7.77 14.80
C LYS A 35 4.61 8.10 15.08
N LEU A 36 3.90 8.64 14.09
CA LEU A 36 2.51 9.05 14.24
C LEU A 36 1.57 7.86 14.54
N PHE A 37 1.73 6.75 13.81
CA PHE A 37 0.85 5.59 13.90
C PHE A 37 1.24 4.63 15.03
N PHE A 38 2.52 4.44 15.34
CA PHE A 38 2.95 3.50 16.39
C PHE A 38 3.12 4.13 17.77
N ASN A 39 3.43 5.43 17.84
CA ASN A 39 3.79 6.06 19.11
C ASN A 39 2.77 7.10 19.56
N THR A 40 2.29 7.95 18.64
CA THR A 40 1.45 9.10 19.01
C THR A 40 -0.05 8.76 19.01
N TYR A 41 -0.58 8.20 17.93
CA TYR A 41 -2.02 7.97 17.72
C TYR A 41 -2.33 6.53 17.30
N GLN A 42 -2.04 5.59 18.21
CA GLN A 42 -2.08 4.15 17.94
C GLN A 42 -3.47 3.62 17.54
N ASN A 43 -4.53 4.19 18.12
CA ASN A 43 -5.89 3.70 17.96
C ASN A 43 -6.72 4.58 17.02
N ASN A 44 -7.92 4.12 16.67
CA ASN A 44 -8.85 4.80 15.76
C ASN A 44 -10.18 5.15 16.46
N LYS A 45 -10.08 5.66 17.69
CA LYS A 45 -11.24 5.95 18.57
C LYS A 45 -11.52 7.43 18.77
N ASP A 46 -10.55 8.29 18.49
CA ASP A 46 -10.69 9.74 18.58
C ASP A 46 -10.65 10.35 17.17
N ILE A 47 -11.58 11.26 16.89
CA ILE A 47 -11.69 11.87 15.55
C ILE A 47 -10.50 12.77 15.22
N ASN A 48 -9.90 13.45 16.20
CA ASN A 48 -8.76 14.34 15.99
C ASN A 48 -7.52 13.52 15.62
N ASP A 49 -7.29 12.42 16.33
CA ASP A 49 -6.21 11.48 16.04
C ASP A 49 -6.32 10.92 14.61
N ILE A 50 -7.53 10.50 14.21
CA ILE A 50 -7.79 9.98 12.86
C ILE A 50 -7.60 11.08 11.81
N LEU A 51 -8.06 12.30 12.06
CA LEU A 51 -7.88 13.45 11.16
C LEU A 51 -6.41 13.74 10.90
N ILE A 52 -5.58 13.78 11.95
CA ILE A 52 -4.14 14.06 11.83
C ILE A 52 -3.46 12.92 11.07
N LYS A 53 -3.74 11.66 11.43
CA LYS A 53 -3.22 10.48 10.70
C LYS A 53 -3.59 10.50 9.22
N ALA A 54 -4.87 10.71 8.92
CA ALA A 54 -5.37 10.70 7.56
C ALA A 54 -4.81 11.87 6.74
N ALA A 55 -4.70 13.06 7.31
CA ALA A 55 -4.13 14.23 6.64
C ALA A 55 -2.64 14.04 6.31
N ALA A 56 -1.83 13.62 7.29
CA ALA A 56 -0.40 13.38 7.10
C ALA A 56 -0.16 12.27 6.06
N LEU A 57 -0.88 11.15 6.16
CA LEU A 57 -0.77 10.04 5.21
C LEU A 57 -1.18 10.48 3.80
N ASN A 58 -2.28 11.22 3.66
CA ASN A 58 -2.77 11.68 2.36
C ASN A 58 -1.77 12.58 1.65
N ASP A 59 -1.09 13.45 2.40
CA ASP A 59 -0.07 14.35 1.86
C ASP A 59 1.18 13.58 1.43
N PHE A 60 1.79 12.82 2.35
CA PHE A 60 3.07 12.13 2.11
C PHE A 60 2.97 11.08 1.00
N TYR A 61 1.82 10.41 0.88
CA TYR A 61 1.57 9.46 -0.21
C TYR A 61 0.86 10.06 -1.42
N SER A 62 0.53 11.34 -1.39
CA SER A 62 -0.19 12.06 -2.45
C SER A 62 -1.44 11.30 -2.91
N THR A 63 -2.28 10.85 -1.95
CA THR A 63 -3.48 10.05 -2.27
C THR A 63 -4.62 10.87 -2.88
N ASN A 64 -4.47 12.19 -2.94
CA ASN A 64 -5.37 13.15 -3.59
C ASN A 64 -6.79 13.18 -2.99
N ILE A 65 -6.90 13.00 -1.68
CA ILE A 65 -8.15 13.21 -0.95
C ILE A 65 -8.29 14.70 -0.65
N PHE A 66 -9.27 15.35 -1.28
CA PHE A 66 -9.51 16.79 -1.11
C PHE A 66 -10.21 17.14 0.21
N SER A 67 -11.13 16.29 0.66
CA SER A 67 -11.84 16.50 1.93
C SER A 67 -11.57 15.31 2.84
N ILE A 68 -10.70 15.54 3.83
CA ILE A 68 -10.25 14.47 4.73
C ILE A 68 -11.28 14.15 5.81
N PHE A 69 -12.12 15.12 6.17
CA PHE A 69 -13.09 14.98 7.26
C PHE A 69 -14.10 13.84 7.05
N PRO A 70 -14.76 13.69 5.88
CA PRO A 70 -15.64 12.55 5.63
C PRO A 70 -14.92 11.20 5.75
N VAL A 71 -13.66 11.13 5.33
CA VAL A 71 -12.84 9.91 5.41
C VAL A 71 -12.52 9.56 6.86
N ALA A 72 -12.10 10.55 7.66
CA ALA A 72 -11.83 10.35 9.07
C ALA A 72 -13.08 9.94 9.86
N LYS A 73 -14.23 10.59 9.60
CA LYS A 73 -15.51 10.23 10.21
C LYS A 73 -15.95 8.82 9.82
N HIS A 74 -15.74 8.43 8.56
CA HIS A 74 -16.01 7.06 8.09
C HIS A 74 -15.18 6.02 8.83
N ILE A 75 -13.86 6.24 8.96
CA ILE A 75 -12.96 5.36 9.72
C ILE A 75 -13.42 5.23 11.18
N LEU A 76 -13.77 6.35 11.83
CA LEU A 76 -14.25 6.33 13.22
C LEU A 76 -15.51 5.48 13.37
N ASN A 77 -16.48 5.67 12.48
CA ASN A 77 -17.76 4.93 12.51
C ASN A 77 -17.58 3.42 12.29
N LEU A 78 -16.55 3.01 11.54
CA LEU A 78 -16.26 1.59 11.29
C LEU A 78 -15.64 0.88 12.50
N ASN A 79 -15.17 1.60 13.53
CA ASN A 79 -14.54 1.05 14.74
C ASN A 79 -13.47 -0.02 14.42
N ILE A 80 -12.42 0.38 13.72
CA ILE A 80 -11.58 -0.53 12.93
C ILE A 80 -10.49 -1.27 13.72
N ASP A 81 -10.18 -0.87 14.95
CA ASP A 81 -8.98 -1.33 15.67
C ASP A 81 -8.93 -2.86 15.84
N GLU A 82 -10.05 -3.48 16.22
CA GLU A 82 -10.12 -4.94 16.41
C GLU A 82 -10.05 -5.69 15.07
N ARG A 83 -10.65 -5.13 14.02
CA ARG A 83 -10.58 -5.70 12.66
C ARG A 83 -9.15 -5.62 12.10
N LEU A 84 -8.46 -4.51 12.33
CA LEU A 84 -7.06 -4.34 11.96
C LEU A 84 -6.18 -5.40 12.63
N LYS A 85 -6.33 -5.58 13.95
CA LYS A 85 -5.62 -6.57 14.75
C LYS A 85 -5.86 -8.01 14.29
N ASN A 86 -7.09 -8.30 13.87
CA ASN A 86 -7.49 -9.59 13.32
C ASN A 86 -7.14 -9.77 11.84
N LYS A 87 -6.39 -8.81 11.24
CA LYS A 87 -5.88 -8.87 9.87
C LYS A 87 -6.99 -9.02 8.82
N ASP A 88 -8.15 -8.45 9.11
CA ASP A 88 -9.33 -8.52 8.26
C ASP A 88 -9.07 -7.85 6.89
N THR A 89 -9.00 -8.65 5.83
CA THR A 89 -8.75 -8.14 4.48
C THR A 89 -9.93 -7.38 3.89
N ILE A 90 -11.16 -7.63 4.36
CA ILE A 90 -12.37 -6.97 3.86
C ILE A 90 -12.38 -5.50 4.33
N LEU A 91 -11.82 -5.22 5.50
CA LEU A 91 -11.75 -3.90 6.12
C LEU A 91 -11.19 -2.83 5.17
N VAL A 92 -10.17 -3.17 4.38
CA VAL A 92 -9.55 -2.21 3.46
C VAL A 92 -10.56 -1.72 2.42
N ASN A 93 -11.38 -2.61 1.87
CA ASN A 93 -12.41 -2.23 0.91
C ASN A 93 -13.54 -1.43 1.58
N ASP A 94 -13.83 -1.68 2.86
CA ASP A 94 -14.82 -0.90 3.64
C ASP A 94 -14.32 0.52 3.90
N ILE A 95 -13.06 0.68 4.34
CA ILE A 95 -12.43 2.00 4.54
C ILE A 95 -12.37 2.78 3.21
N ALA A 96 -12.11 2.09 2.11
CA ALA A 96 -11.95 2.73 0.80
C ALA A 96 -13.24 3.38 0.28
N LYS A 97 -14.42 2.81 0.59
CA LYS A 97 -15.71 3.28 0.05
C LYS A 97 -16.34 4.31 0.99
N VAL A 98 -16.17 5.59 0.67
CA VAL A 98 -16.66 6.71 1.48
C VAL A 98 -17.75 7.46 0.72
N GLU A 99 -18.89 7.68 1.35
CA GLU A 99 -19.94 8.53 0.80
C GLU A 99 -19.63 10.02 1.06
N ILE A 100 -19.58 10.82 0.00
CA ILE A 100 -19.37 12.26 0.07
C ILE A 100 -20.42 12.94 -0.82
N ASN A 101 -21.27 13.76 -0.21
CA ASN A 101 -22.35 14.49 -0.89
C ASN A 101 -23.25 13.55 -1.75
N GLY A 102 -23.67 12.42 -1.17
CA GLY A 102 -24.53 11.43 -1.82
C GLY A 102 -23.85 10.60 -2.92
N LYS A 103 -22.52 10.69 -3.08
CA LYS A 103 -21.75 9.90 -4.05
C LYS A 103 -20.69 9.07 -3.34
N VAL A 104 -20.67 7.77 -3.62
CA VAL A 104 -19.59 6.89 -3.14
C VAL A 104 -18.31 7.16 -3.91
N LYS A 105 -17.26 7.53 -3.18
CA LYS A 105 -15.88 7.67 -3.67
C LYS A 105 -15.08 6.45 -3.21
N ASN A 106 -14.13 6.02 -4.04
CA ASN A 106 -13.27 4.88 -3.74
C ASN A 106 -11.82 5.32 -3.53
N PHE A 107 -11.42 5.47 -2.27
CA PHE A 107 -10.07 5.85 -1.83
C PHE A 107 -9.19 4.62 -1.55
N TYR A 108 -9.20 3.65 -2.48
CA TYR A 108 -8.55 2.35 -2.30
C TYR A 108 -7.05 2.44 -1.97
N SER A 109 -6.30 3.25 -2.72
CA SER A 109 -4.86 3.46 -2.46
C SER A 109 -4.61 3.97 -1.03
N PHE A 110 -5.39 4.95 -0.58
CA PHE A 110 -5.31 5.46 0.80
C PHE A 110 -5.63 4.39 1.83
N ALA A 111 -6.72 3.63 1.64
CA ALA A 111 -7.12 2.59 2.58
C ALA A 111 -6.03 1.53 2.78
N THR A 112 -5.38 1.09 1.69
CA THR A 112 -4.26 0.13 1.78
C THR A 112 -3.09 0.68 2.61
N LYS A 113 -2.76 1.96 2.44
CA LYS A 113 -1.68 2.65 3.17
C LYS A 113 -2.03 2.86 4.63
N TYR A 114 -3.26 3.25 4.91
CA TYR A 114 -3.74 3.45 6.27
C TYR A 114 -3.66 2.15 7.09
N CYS A 115 -4.11 1.03 6.51
CA CYS A 115 -3.98 -0.28 7.15
C CYS A 115 -2.53 -0.75 7.27
N SER A 116 -1.70 -0.53 6.24
CA SER A 116 -0.27 -0.84 6.27
C SER A 116 0.48 -0.08 7.37
N HIS A 117 0.16 1.19 7.61
CA HIS A 117 0.80 1.98 8.66
C HIS A 117 0.38 1.55 10.07
N HIS A 118 -0.74 0.84 10.22
CA HIS A 118 -1.08 0.18 11.49
C HIS A 118 -0.43 -1.21 11.63
N TYR A 119 -0.37 -2.00 10.56
CA TYR A 119 0.15 -3.38 10.57
C TYR A 119 1.00 -3.67 9.32
N PRO A 120 2.24 -3.15 9.25
CA PRO A 120 3.05 -3.12 8.02
C PRO A 120 3.48 -4.49 7.49
N LEU A 121 3.48 -5.50 8.35
CA LEU A 121 3.84 -6.87 7.96
C LEU A 121 2.66 -7.63 7.34
N ASP A 122 1.44 -7.15 7.53
CA ASP A 122 0.22 -7.87 7.19
C ASP A 122 -0.55 -7.26 6.04
N TYR A 123 -0.41 -5.94 5.81
CA TYR A 123 -1.19 -5.22 4.83
C TYR A 123 -0.31 -4.67 3.70
N PRO A 124 -0.20 -5.34 2.53
CA PRO A 124 0.51 -4.78 1.39
C PRO A 124 -0.16 -3.49 0.89
N ILE A 125 0.65 -2.55 0.42
CA ILE A 125 0.19 -1.28 -0.13
C ILE A 125 -0.13 -1.46 -1.61
N TYR A 126 -1.25 -0.88 -2.04
CA TYR A 126 -1.59 -0.78 -3.45
C TYR A 126 -1.31 0.63 -3.97
N ASP A 127 -0.66 0.71 -5.13
CA ASP A 127 -0.67 1.91 -5.97
C ASP A 127 -0.54 1.58 -7.47
N SER A 128 -0.43 2.63 -8.29
CA SER A 128 -0.33 2.48 -9.74
C SER A 128 0.97 1.84 -10.23
N TYR A 129 2.07 2.00 -9.48
CA TYR A 129 3.36 1.38 -9.81
C TYR A 129 3.32 -0.11 -9.51
N VAL A 130 2.83 -0.47 -8.32
CA VAL A 130 2.63 -1.86 -7.91
C VAL A 130 1.75 -2.61 -8.89
N GLU A 131 0.60 -2.04 -9.28
CA GLU A 131 -0.28 -2.64 -10.29
C GLU A 131 0.46 -2.90 -11.61
N LYS A 132 1.18 -1.90 -12.14
CA LYS A 132 1.87 -2.02 -13.43
C LYS A 132 2.93 -3.10 -13.41
N VAL A 133 3.74 -3.17 -12.35
CA VAL A 133 4.80 -4.18 -12.19
C VAL A 133 4.21 -5.58 -12.09
N LEU A 134 3.20 -5.78 -11.22
CA LEU A 134 2.56 -7.09 -11.06
C LEU A 134 1.93 -7.57 -12.38
N ILE A 135 1.24 -6.69 -13.11
CA ILE A 135 0.66 -7.04 -14.43
C ILE A 135 1.76 -7.37 -15.44
N LEU A 136 2.82 -6.56 -15.52
CA LEU A 136 3.91 -6.77 -16.46
C LEU A 136 4.57 -8.13 -16.25
N LEU A 137 4.94 -8.44 -15.00
CA LEU A 137 5.60 -9.68 -14.64
C LEU A 137 4.66 -10.88 -14.76
N ASN A 138 3.38 -10.75 -14.40
CA ASN A 138 2.43 -11.84 -14.53
C ASN A 138 2.12 -12.20 -15.98
N LYS A 139 2.12 -11.21 -16.90
CA LYS A 139 1.98 -11.47 -18.33
C LYS A 139 3.13 -12.31 -18.89
N ARG A 140 4.33 -12.18 -18.32
CA ARG A 140 5.52 -12.93 -18.75
C ARG A 140 5.59 -14.31 -18.09
N ASP A 141 5.41 -14.36 -16.77
CA ASP A 141 5.76 -15.54 -15.97
C ASP A 141 4.54 -16.31 -15.46
N ALA A 142 3.34 -15.75 -15.57
CA ALA A 142 2.09 -16.33 -15.08
C ALA A 142 2.15 -16.78 -13.60
N PHE A 143 2.84 -16.01 -12.75
CA PHE A 143 3.07 -16.35 -11.34
C PHE A 143 1.78 -16.45 -10.50
N SER A 144 0.68 -15.81 -10.92
CA SER A 144 -0.61 -15.87 -10.24
C SER A 144 -1.79 -15.80 -11.23
N LYS A 145 -2.91 -16.43 -10.86
CA LYS A 145 -4.16 -16.39 -11.62
C LYS A 145 -5.02 -15.21 -11.17
N PHE A 146 -4.94 -14.10 -11.89
CA PHE A 146 -5.76 -12.92 -11.65
C PHE A 146 -5.99 -12.10 -12.93
N LYS A 147 -7.07 -11.31 -12.94
CA LYS A 147 -7.31 -10.23 -13.91
C LYS A 147 -6.96 -8.88 -13.28
N LYS A 148 -6.74 -7.86 -14.10
CA LYS A 148 -6.39 -6.52 -13.63
C LYS A 148 -7.36 -5.99 -12.57
N GLU A 149 -8.66 -6.23 -12.76
CA GLU A 149 -9.73 -5.77 -11.88
C GLU A 149 -9.66 -6.43 -10.50
N ASP A 150 -9.12 -7.65 -10.41
CA ASP A 150 -8.93 -8.36 -9.14
C ASP A 150 -7.96 -7.62 -8.22
N LEU A 151 -7.05 -6.79 -8.75
CA LEU A 151 -6.14 -5.99 -7.92
C LEU A 151 -6.85 -4.84 -7.17
N LYS A 152 -8.12 -4.58 -7.47
CA LYS A 152 -8.98 -3.62 -6.75
C LYS A 152 -9.81 -4.27 -5.63
N ASP A 153 -9.72 -5.59 -5.48
CA ASP A 153 -10.20 -6.34 -4.33
C ASP A 153 -9.01 -6.64 -3.43
N TYR A 154 -9.05 -6.21 -2.17
CA TYR A 154 -7.87 -6.27 -1.32
C TYR A 154 -7.45 -7.70 -0.99
N THR A 155 -8.43 -8.59 -0.77
CA THR A 155 -8.16 -10.01 -0.47
C THR A 155 -7.44 -10.66 -1.65
N LYS A 156 -7.93 -10.42 -2.87
CA LYS A 156 -7.28 -10.93 -4.09
C LYS A 156 -5.93 -10.28 -4.33
N PHE A 157 -5.81 -8.96 -4.16
CA PHE A 157 -4.55 -8.24 -4.29
C PHE A 157 -3.47 -8.78 -3.34
N LYS A 158 -3.80 -8.95 -2.05
CA LYS A 158 -2.89 -9.52 -1.06
C LYS A 158 -2.42 -10.92 -1.46
N ARG A 159 -3.33 -11.76 -1.96
CA ARG A 159 -2.98 -13.08 -2.50
C ARG A 159 -1.99 -12.96 -3.66
N VAL A 160 -2.21 -12.06 -4.62
CA VAL A 160 -1.29 -11.85 -5.76
C VAL A 160 0.11 -11.44 -5.29
N VAL A 161 0.23 -10.59 -4.26
CA VAL A 161 1.54 -10.22 -3.69
C VAL A 161 2.22 -11.40 -2.98
N ILE A 162 1.44 -12.27 -2.32
CA ILE A 162 1.96 -13.49 -1.71
C ILE A 162 2.42 -14.49 -2.78
N ASP A 163 1.63 -14.70 -3.83
CA ASP A 163 1.97 -15.57 -4.96
C ASP A 163 3.25 -15.07 -5.65
N PHE A 164 3.37 -13.75 -5.85
CA PHE A 164 4.59 -13.10 -6.35
C PHE A 164 5.81 -13.45 -5.49
N ARG A 165 5.72 -13.28 -4.17
CA ARG A 165 6.81 -13.61 -3.24
C ARG A 165 7.20 -15.08 -3.33
N ALA A 166 6.21 -15.97 -3.32
CA ALA A 166 6.46 -17.40 -3.38
C ALA A 166 7.12 -17.81 -4.70
N PHE A 167 6.59 -17.34 -5.83
CA PHE A 167 7.05 -17.72 -7.17
C PHE A 167 8.51 -17.32 -7.43
N TYR A 168 8.93 -16.14 -6.96
CA TYR A 168 10.32 -15.67 -7.13
C TYR A 168 11.24 -16.05 -5.96
N ASN A 169 10.81 -16.91 -5.04
CA ASN A 169 11.56 -17.31 -3.83
C ASN A 169 12.01 -16.11 -2.97
N LEU A 170 11.08 -15.20 -2.69
CA LEU A 170 11.27 -13.96 -1.92
C LEU A 170 10.55 -13.97 -0.56
N ASN A 171 10.23 -15.16 -0.04
CA ASN A 171 9.49 -15.30 1.23
C ASN A 171 10.26 -14.81 2.46
N GLN A 172 11.60 -14.73 2.37
CA GLN A 172 12.48 -14.15 3.40
C GLN A 172 12.29 -12.63 3.57
N PHE A 173 11.71 -11.94 2.59
CA PHE A 173 11.42 -10.51 2.66
C PHE A 173 10.00 -10.26 3.14
N THR A 174 9.79 -9.20 3.92
CA THR A 174 8.47 -8.82 4.41
C THR A 174 7.60 -8.23 3.30
N LEU A 175 6.29 -8.06 3.54
CA LEU A 175 5.42 -7.35 2.60
C LEU A 175 5.84 -5.88 2.42
N LYS A 176 6.36 -5.23 3.47
CA LYS A 176 6.90 -3.86 3.41
C LYS A 176 8.17 -3.79 2.55
N ASP A 177 9.06 -4.78 2.65
CA ASP A 177 10.24 -4.86 1.79
C ASP A 177 9.86 -5.03 0.32
N ILE A 178 8.89 -5.90 0.05
CA ILE A 178 8.41 -6.17 -1.30
C ILE A 178 7.69 -4.95 -1.88
N ASP A 179 6.94 -4.21 -1.07
CA ASP A 179 6.35 -2.93 -1.48
C ASP A 179 7.42 -1.92 -1.90
N ARG A 180 8.42 -1.65 -1.04
CA ARG A 180 9.54 -0.74 -1.35
C ARG A 180 10.28 -1.16 -2.62
N TYR A 181 10.49 -2.45 -2.79
CA TYR A 181 11.12 -3.00 -3.98
C TYR A 181 10.28 -2.77 -5.25
N ILE A 182 9.03 -3.23 -5.25
CA ILE A 182 8.13 -3.13 -6.42
C ILE A 182 7.85 -1.67 -6.77
N TRP A 183 7.71 -0.80 -5.77
CA TRP A 183 7.48 0.62 -5.98
C TRP A 183 8.65 1.31 -6.69
N GLN A 184 9.88 1.09 -6.22
CA GLN A 184 11.09 1.64 -6.85
C GLN A 184 11.28 1.08 -8.27
N LEU A 185 11.08 -0.24 -8.44
CA LEU A 185 11.10 -0.87 -9.76
C LEU A 185 10.05 -0.25 -10.69
N GLY A 186 8.84 -0.01 -10.20
CA GLY A 186 7.79 0.63 -10.99
C GLY A 186 8.14 2.07 -11.37
N LYS A 187 8.77 2.82 -10.49
CA LYS A 187 9.27 4.19 -10.77
C LYS A 187 10.31 4.20 -11.89
N GLU A 188 11.24 3.24 -11.88
CA GLU A 188 12.28 3.10 -12.91
C GLU A 188 11.70 2.69 -14.27
N TYR A 189 10.75 1.74 -14.30
CA TYR A 189 10.20 1.19 -15.55
C TYR A 189 9.03 1.99 -16.13
N PHE A 190 8.34 2.77 -15.29
CA PHE A 190 7.18 3.57 -15.69
C PHE A 190 7.32 5.03 -15.25
N PRO A 191 8.43 5.72 -15.58
CA PRO A 191 8.67 7.08 -15.13
C PRO A 191 7.50 7.98 -15.55
N ARG A 192 7.02 8.81 -14.62
CA ARG A 192 6.04 9.85 -14.96
C ARG A 192 6.75 10.87 -15.84
N LYS A 193 6.20 11.12 -17.03
CA LYS A 193 6.57 12.28 -17.84
C LYS A 193 5.81 13.45 -17.25
N TYR A 194 6.54 14.39 -16.66
CA TYR A 194 6.02 15.67 -16.23
C TYR A 194 6.27 16.70 -17.33
#